data_AF-A0A958MUH5-F1
#
_entry.id   AF-A0A958MUH5-F1
#
_cell.length_a   1.000
_cell.length_b   1.000
_cell.length_c   1.000
_cell.angle_alpha   90.00
_cell.angle_beta   90.00
_cell.angle_gamma   90.00
#
_symmetry.space_group_name_H-M   'P 1'
#
loop_
_entity.id
_entity.type
_entity.pdbx_description
1 polymer ?
#
loop_
_entity_poly.entity_id
_entity_poly.type
_entity_poly.pdbx_seq_one_letter_code
_entity_poly.pdbx_strand_id
1 'polypeptide(L)'
;LFDGQQAIALDLYAHEDEEFPLTDDFSYFKIIYMSQHIPAIDMEEFDVGDKRYLVSLDDQGNVRSFVFRNAQWSRPLNIQGAIRLTTVAPNGVQGLFVIKQDGRLCRLDPDRMSCPDVSKGQWPQDVKAMTYLGQDLYHLKTDGQIIHSMTGQVFAPLQGQIVEQMTSVPTYDSFAL
;
A
#
# COMPACT_ATOMS: atom_id res chain seq x y z
N LEU A 1 4.90 6.07 -14.38
CA LEU A 1 4.69 5.44 -15.70
C LEU A 1 6.00 4.78 -16.10
N PHE A 2 6.03 3.47 -16.31
CA PHE A 2 7.23 2.72 -16.70
C PHE A 2 6.86 1.88 -17.92
N ASP A 3 7.46 2.15 -19.08
CA ASP A 3 7.24 1.36 -20.31
C ASP A 3 8.49 0.57 -20.75
N GLY A 4 9.51 0.52 -19.89
CA GLY A 4 10.81 -0.10 -20.20
C GLY A 4 11.77 0.76 -21.02
N GLN A 5 11.36 1.94 -21.52
CA GLN A 5 12.24 2.93 -22.17
C GLN A 5 12.20 4.30 -21.48
N GLN A 6 11.09 4.64 -20.84
CA GLN A 6 10.88 5.88 -20.12
C GLN A 6 10.22 5.60 -18.77
N ALA A 7 10.76 6.24 -17.73
CA ALA A 7 10.16 6.28 -16.41
C ALA A 7 9.72 7.72 -16.12
N ILE A 8 8.42 7.94 -16.00
CA ILE A 8 7.87 9.17 -15.40
C ILE A 8 7.48 8.80 -13.97
N ALA A 9 8.33 9.16 -13.01
CA ALA A 9 7.91 9.29 -11.62
C ALA A 9 7.23 10.66 -11.51
N LEU A 10 5.93 10.66 -11.24
CA LEU A 10 5.23 11.89 -10.89
C LEU A 10 5.16 11.91 -9.37
N ASP A 11 6.22 12.41 -8.75
CA ASP A 11 6.20 12.69 -7.32
C ASP A 11 5.44 14.00 -7.11
N LEU A 12 4.16 13.90 -6.76
CA LEU A 12 3.34 15.04 -6.40
C LEU A 12 3.55 15.35 -4.93
N TYR A 13 4.58 16.14 -4.62
CA TYR A 13 4.75 16.72 -3.30
C TYR A 13 3.70 17.83 -3.10
N ALA A 14 2.98 17.79 -1.99
CA ALA A 14 2.42 19.03 -1.48
C ALA A 14 3.60 19.96 -1.15
N HIS A 15 3.49 21.24 -1.49
CA HIS A 15 4.49 22.22 -1.05
C HIS A 15 4.48 22.27 0.49
N GLU A 16 5.38 21.55 1.13
CA GLU A 16 5.70 21.70 2.54
C GLU A 16 7.05 22.43 2.63
N ASP A 17 7.04 23.60 3.26
CA ASP A 17 8.14 24.56 3.35
C ASP A 17 9.26 24.14 4.33
N GLU A 18 9.55 22.85 4.49
CA GLU A 18 10.56 22.38 5.46
C GLU A 18 11.60 21.44 4.82
N GLU A 19 12.84 21.93 4.72
CA GLU A 19 14.01 21.14 4.34
C GLU A 19 14.45 20.25 5.53
N PHE A 20 13.96 19.03 5.59
CA PHE A 20 14.59 17.98 6.39
C PHE A 20 15.59 17.17 5.55
N PRO A 21 16.78 16.83 6.10
CA PRO A 21 17.69 15.93 5.42
C PRO A 21 17.06 14.53 5.34
N LEU A 22 16.70 14.12 4.13
CA LEU A 22 16.31 12.75 3.78
C LEU A 22 17.53 11.83 4.02
N THR A 23 17.59 11.13 5.16
CA THR A 23 18.55 10.04 5.33
C THR A 23 17.92 8.72 4.86
N ASP A 24 18.50 8.12 3.82
CA ASP A 24 18.11 6.84 3.22
C ASP A 24 18.55 5.63 4.10
N ASP A 25 18.09 5.62 5.35
CA ASP A 25 18.48 4.59 6.30
C ASP A 25 17.58 3.35 6.23
N PHE A 26 16.41 3.43 5.58
CA PHE A 26 15.38 2.38 5.66
C PHE A 26 14.62 2.11 4.35
N SER A 27 15.34 1.85 3.26
CA SER A 27 14.73 1.29 2.03
C SER A 27 14.36 -0.19 2.21
N TYR A 28 13.11 -0.57 1.91
CA TYR A 28 12.63 -1.97 1.85
C TYR A 28 13.54 -2.89 1.01
N PHE A 29 14.25 -2.32 0.02
CA PHE A 29 15.21 -3.05 -0.81
C PHE A 29 16.32 -3.69 0.03
N LYS A 30 16.76 -3.00 1.10
CA LYS A 30 17.78 -3.51 2.03
C LYS A 30 17.22 -4.66 2.88
N ILE A 31 15.96 -4.59 3.31
CA ILE A 31 15.34 -5.63 4.15
C ILE A 31 15.04 -6.90 3.37
N ILE A 32 14.50 -6.79 2.15
CA ILE A 32 14.25 -7.94 1.28
C ILE A 32 15.57 -8.65 0.93
N TYR A 33 16.63 -7.87 0.69
CA TYR A 33 17.97 -8.41 0.44
C TYR A 33 18.55 -9.11 1.69
N MET A 34 18.29 -8.57 2.88
CA MET A 34 18.72 -9.17 4.16
C MET A 34 17.91 -10.41 4.55
N SER A 35 16.64 -10.51 4.16
CA SER A 35 15.73 -11.57 4.62
C SER A 35 15.76 -12.86 3.80
N GLN A 36 16.64 -12.98 2.79
CA GLN A 36 16.85 -14.16 1.93
C GLN A 36 15.61 -15.08 1.79
N HIS A 37 14.81 -14.88 0.74
CA HIS A 37 13.72 -15.79 0.31
C HIS A 37 12.42 -15.74 1.11
N ILE A 38 11.84 -14.56 1.33
CA ILE A 38 10.41 -14.49 1.67
C ILE A 38 9.63 -14.51 0.34
N PRO A 39 8.94 -15.61 -0.01
CA PRO A 39 8.07 -15.61 -1.18
C PRO A 39 6.96 -14.59 -0.95
N ALA A 40 6.83 -13.60 -1.83
CA ALA A 40 5.82 -12.58 -1.73
C ALA A 40 5.20 -12.35 -3.11
N ILE A 41 3.87 -12.40 -3.16
CA ILE A 41 3.08 -11.93 -4.30
C ILE A 41 2.68 -10.47 -4.14
N ASP A 42 2.74 -9.96 -2.92
CA ASP A 42 2.46 -8.56 -2.61
C ASP A 42 3.18 -8.11 -1.34
N MET A 43 3.51 -6.83 -1.27
CA MET A 43 4.18 -6.21 -0.14
C MET A 43 3.69 -4.78 0.06
N GLU A 44 3.52 -4.40 1.31
CA GLU A 44 3.15 -3.03 1.69
C GLU A 44 4.01 -2.54 2.85
N GLU A 45 4.46 -1.29 2.74
CA GLU A 45 5.09 -0.56 3.83
C GLU A 45 4.10 0.45 4.40
N PHE A 46 3.98 0.51 5.71
CA PHE A 46 3.10 1.46 6.37
C PHE A 46 3.54 1.75 7.79
N ASP A 47 3.11 2.91 8.28
CA ASP A 47 3.39 3.39 9.63
C ASP A 47 2.13 3.26 10.51
N VAL A 48 2.35 2.81 11.75
CA VAL A 48 1.33 2.80 12.82
C VAL A 48 1.93 3.44 14.06
N GLY A 49 1.51 4.67 14.34
CA GLY A 49 2.13 5.47 15.40
C GLY A 49 3.60 5.76 15.07
N ASP A 50 4.51 5.37 15.96
CA ASP A 50 5.97 5.56 15.84
C ASP A 50 6.70 4.34 15.25
N LYS A 51 5.94 3.35 14.76
CA LYS A 51 6.48 2.10 14.23
C LYS A 51 6.23 1.96 12.74
N ARG A 52 7.28 1.58 12.03
CA ARG A 52 7.24 1.19 10.63
C ARG A 52 7.19 -0.32 10.47
N TYR A 53 6.33 -0.76 9.56
CA TYR A 53 6.15 -2.16 9.22
C TYR A 53 6.37 -2.39 7.73
N LEU A 54 7.06 -3.47 7.40
CA LEU A 54 6.98 -4.10 6.08
C LEU A 54 6.12 -5.34 6.22
N VAL A 55 5.08 -5.48 5.41
CA VAL A 55 4.20 -6.65 5.41
C VAL A 55 4.30 -7.36 4.08
N SER A 56 4.45 -8.68 4.12
CA SER A 56 4.48 -9.54 2.93
C SER A 56 3.29 -10.48 2.93
N LEU A 57 2.70 -10.69 1.75
CA LEU A 57 1.70 -11.72 1.47
C LEU A 57 2.27 -12.71 0.45
N ASP A 58 2.22 -14.01 0.74
CA ASP A 58 2.59 -15.07 -0.19
C ASP A 58 1.38 -15.66 -0.96
N ASP A 59 1.67 -16.53 -1.93
CA ASP A 59 0.67 -17.19 -2.78
C ASP A 59 -0.19 -18.23 -2.04
N GLN A 60 0.17 -18.58 -0.81
CA GLN A 60 -0.57 -19.48 0.08
C GLN A 60 -1.48 -18.71 1.06
N GLY A 61 -1.51 -17.38 0.97
CA GLY A 61 -2.28 -16.53 1.86
C GLY A 61 -1.62 -16.30 3.22
N ASN A 62 -0.34 -16.61 3.38
CA ASN A 62 0.39 -16.29 4.60
C ASN A 62 0.84 -14.83 4.58
N VAL A 63 0.53 -14.15 5.68
CA VAL A 63 0.95 -12.78 5.93
C VAL A 63 2.02 -12.77 7.02
N ARG A 64 3.07 -11.99 6.81
CA ARG A 64 4.14 -11.74 7.80
C ARG A 64 4.38 -10.25 7.92
N SER A 65 4.65 -9.78 9.12
CA SER A 65 5.07 -8.40 9.36
C SER A 65 6.51 -8.36 9.86
N PHE A 66 7.25 -7.37 9.41
CA PHE A 66 8.58 -7.02 9.90
C PHE A 66 8.49 -5.65 10.55
N VAL A 67 8.86 -5.56 11.82
CA VAL A 67 8.94 -4.28 12.54
C VAL A 67 10.36 -3.77 12.45
N PHE A 68 10.59 -2.63 11.82
CA PHE A 68 11.94 -2.10 11.57
C PHE A 68 12.72 -1.89 12.88
N ARG A 69 12.04 -1.37 13.93
CA ARG A 69 12.64 -1.16 15.25
C ARG A 69 13.24 -2.43 15.87
N ASN A 70 12.61 -3.59 15.64
CA ASN A 70 12.99 -4.85 16.27
C ASN A 70 13.80 -5.76 15.33
N ALA A 71 13.87 -5.42 14.05
CA ALA A 71 14.54 -6.19 12.99
C ALA A 71 14.14 -7.67 12.93
N GLN A 72 12.87 -8.00 13.22
CA GLN A 72 12.37 -9.37 13.25
C GLN A 72 11.06 -9.51 12.50
N TRP A 73 10.96 -10.61 11.73
CA TRP A 73 9.72 -11.05 11.11
C TRP A 73 8.84 -11.77 12.12
N SER A 74 7.54 -11.55 12.01
CA SER A 74 6.52 -12.29 12.73
C SER A 74 6.47 -13.75 12.27
N ARG A 75 5.82 -14.58 13.09
CA ARG A 75 5.27 -15.85 12.60
C ARG A 75 4.19 -15.57 11.54
N PRO A 76 4.02 -16.45 10.55
CA PRO A 76 3.01 -16.23 9.52
C PRO A 76 1.60 -16.35 10.10
N LEU A 77 0.71 -15.46 9.69
CA LEU A 77 -0.73 -15.58 9.85
C LEU A 77 -1.31 -16.05 8.51
N ASN A 78 -1.93 -17.23 8.48
CA ASN A 78 -2.64 -17.66 7.27
C ASN A 78 -4.03 -17.01 7.21
N ILE A 79 -4.31 -16.32 6.11
CA ILE A 79 -5.60 -15.69 5.82
C ILE A 79 -6.16 -16.33 4.56
N GLN A 80 -7.19 -17.17 4.74
CA GLN A 80 -7.79 -17.89 3.61
C GLN A 80 -8.33 -16.93 2.55
N GLY A 81 -7.94 -17.19 1.30
CA GLY A 81 -8.36 -16.41 0.15
C GLY A 81 -7.72 -15.02 0.04
N ALA A 82 -6.70 -14.69 0.84
CA ALA A 82 -5.95 -13.45 0.68
C ALA A 82 -5.28 -13.40 -0.71
N ILE A 83 -5.39 -12.26 -1.39
CA ILE A 83 -4.80 -12.05 -2.73
C ILE A 83 -3.96 -10.80 -2.85
N ARG A 84 -4.18 -9.81 -1.97
CA ARG A 84 -3.51 -8.53 -2.03
C ARG A 84 -3.62 -7.76 -0.71
N LEU A 85 -2.70 -6.84 -0.50
CA LEU A 85 -2.66 -5.86 0.55
C LEU A 85 -3.15 -4.49 0.01
N THR A 86 -3.59 -3.62 0.91
CA THR A 86 -3.86 -2.22 0.57
C THR A 86 -3.83 -1.36 1.83
N THR A 87 -3.44 -0.10 1.69
CA THR A 87 -3.37 0.88 2.80
C THR A 87 -4.63 1.75 2.93
N VAL A 88 -5.60 1.59 2.02
CA VAL A 88 -6.84 2.36 1.99
C VAL A 88 -8.03 1.45 1.68
N ALA A 89 -9.04 1.46 2.54
CA ALA A 89 -10.30 0.75 2.30
C ALA A 89 -11.25 1.56 1.40
N PRO A 90 -12.25 0.92 0.75
CA PRO A 90 -13.19 1.57 -0.17
C PRO A 90 -14.00 2.74 0.41
N ASN A 91 -14.10 2.82 1.74
CA ASN A 91 -14.74 3.93 2.45
C ASN A 91 -13.77 5.07 2.82
N GLY A 92 -12.53 5.05 2.31
CA GLY A 92 -11.47 6.02 2.59
C GLY A 92 -10.73 5.80 3.90
N VAL A 93 -11.10 4.78 4.70
CA VAL A 93 -10.38 4.52 5.94
C VAL A 93 -8.95 4.04 5.63
N GLN A 94 -7.97 4.74 6.18
CA GLN A 94 -6.56 4.37 6.10
C GLN A 94 -6.18 3.29 7.13
N GLY A 95 -5.21 2.47 6.78
CA GLY A 95 -4.68 1.37 7.58
C GLY A 95 -4.35 0.19 6.69
N LEU A 96 -3.71 -0.86 7.22
CA LEU A 96 -3.41 -2.02 6.41
C LEU A 96 -4.60 -3.00 6.35
N PHE A 97 -5.00 -3.36 5.14
CA PHE A 97 -6.08 -4.30 4.87
C PHE A 97 -5.60 -5.42 3.97
N VAL A 98 -6.19 -6.59 4.16
CA VAL A 98 -6.02 -7.75 3.28
C VAL A 98 -7.30 -7.90 2.47
N ILE A 99 -7.16 -7.90 1.16
CA ILE A 99 -8.25 -8.13 0.20
C ILE A 99 -8.31 -9.63 -0.09
N LYS A 100 -9.51 -10.20 0.03
CA LYS A 100 -9.78 -11.61 -0.25
C LYS A 100 -10.33 -11.81 -1.66
N GLN A 101 -10.24 -13.03 -2.19
CA GLN A 101 -10.76 -13.43 -3.51
C GLN A 101 -12.24 -13.10 -3.70
N ASP A 102 -13.03 -13.19 -2.62
CA ASP A 102 -14.46 -12.86 -2.63
C ASP A 102 -14.73 -11.36 -2.48
N GLY A 103 -13.69 -10.52 -2.48
CA GLY A 103 -13.75 -9.08 -2.33
C GLY A 103 -13.93 -8.58 -0.90
N ARG A 104 -14.09 -9.46 0.10
CA ARG A 104 -14.13 -9.02 1.50
C ARG A 104 -12.78 -8.49 1.94
N LEU A 105 -12.82 -7.59 2.91
CA LEU A 105 -11.62 -7.06 3.56
C LEU A 105 -11.54 -7.49 5.02
N CYS A 106 -10.32 -7.72 5.50
CA CYS A 106 -10.03 -7.70 6.92
C CYS A 106 -8.93 -6.69 7.22
N ARG A 107 -8.98 -6.04 8.39
CA ARG A 107 -7.98 -5.04 8.79
C ARG A 107 -6.86 -5.76 9.53
N LEU A 108 -5.63 -5.69 9.02
CA LEU A 108 -4.48 -6.35 9.64
C LEU A 108 -3.96 -5.52 10.82
N ASP A 109 -3.83 -6.16 11.97
CA ASP A 109 -3.03 -5.69 13.10
C ASP A 109 -1.66 -6.41 13.02
N PRO A 110 -0.57 -5.71 12.64
CA PRO A 110 0.74 -6.33 12.45
C PRO A 110 1.44 -6.67 13.77
N ASP A 111 1.09 -6.02 14.88
CA ASP A 111 1.66 -6.34 16.20
C ASP A 111 1.04 -7.63 16.74
N ARG A 112 -0.28 -7.79 16.58
CA ARG A 112 -1.01 -8.95 17.08
C ARG A 112 -1.08 -10.10 16.07
N MET A 113 -0.68 -9.84 14.82
CA MET A 113 -0.89 -10.75 13.69
C MET A 113 -2.32 -11.28 13.67
N SER A 114 -3.28 -10.35 13.58
CA SER A 114 -4.71 -10.68 13.51
C SER A 114 -5.38 -9.89 12.39
N CYS A 115 -6.42 -10.47 11.78
CA CYS A 115 -7.14 -9.83 10.68
C CYS A 115 -8.67 -9.96 10.87
N PRO A 116 -9.27 -9.19 11.79
CA PRO A 116 -10.72 -9.15 11.94
C PRO A 116 -11.40 -8.65 10.66
N ASP A 117 -12.48 -9.34 10.26
CA ASP A 117 -13.29 -8.96 9.10
C ASP A 117 -13.86 -7.54 9.29
N VAL A 118 -13.80 -6.74 8.22
CA VAL A 118 -14.41 -5.41 8.20
C VAL A 118 -15.87 -5.58 7.79
N SER A 119 -16.77 -5.46 8.76
CA SER A 119 -18.22 -5.72 8.59
C SER A 119 -18.91 -4.91 7.48
N LYS A 120 -18.28 -3.86 6.95
CA LYS A 120 -18.84 -2.97 5.90
C LYS A 120 -17.85 -2.66 4.77
N GLY A 121 -16.87 -3.52 4.51
CA GLY A 121 -15.89 -3.32 3.44
C GLY A 121 -16.00 -4.41 2.37
N GLN A 122 -16.40 -4.02 1.16
CA GLN A 122 -16.30 -4.87 -0.04
C GLN A 122 -15.45 -4.14 -1.07
N TRP A 123 -14.41 -4.79 -1.57
CA TRP A 123 -13.55 -4.24 -2.61
C TRP A 123 -14.32 -4.18 -3.93
N PRO A 124 -14.40 -3.01 -4.60
CA PRO A 124 -15.08 -2.91 -5.88
C PRO A 124 -14.38 -3.74 -6.96
N GLN A 125 -15.15 -4.51 -7.74
CA GLN A 125 -14.60 -5.43 -8.75
C GLN A 125 -13.86 -4.72 -9.89
N ASP A 126 -14.23 -3.48 -10.16
CA ASP A 126 -13.68 -2.65 -11.23
C ASP A 126 -12.57 -1.71 -10.74
N VAL A 127 -12.04 -1.93 -9.53
CA VAL A 127 -10.94 -1.15 -8.95
C VAL A 127 -9.70 -2.02 -8.74
N LYS A 128 -8.58 -1.60 -9.32
CA LYS A 128 -7.26 -2.19 -9.10
C LYS A 128 -6.59 -1.63 -7.84
N ALA A 129 -6.60 -0.33 -7.61
CA ALA A 129 -5.95 0.29 -6.47
C ALA A 129 -6.67 1.56 -6.03
N MET A 130 -6.46 1.99 -4.79
CA MET A 130 -6.97 3.24 -4.23
C MET A 130 -5.82 3.96 -3.51
N THR A 131 -5.74 5.27 -3.67
CA THR A 131 -4.76 6.09 -2.96
C THR A 131 -5.29 7.50 -2.73
N TYR A 132 -4.76 8.16 -1.71
CA TYR A 132 -4.94 9.59 -1.53
C TYR A 132 -3.93 10.37 -2.38
N LEU A 133 -4.39 11.48 -2.94
CA LEU A 133 -3.55 12.56 -3.44
C LEU A 133 -4.02 13.84 -2.74
N GLY A 134 -3.22 14.34 -1.80
CA GLY A 134 -3.69 15.35 -0.85
C GLY A 134 -4.86 14.81 -0.03
N GLN A 135 -6.00 15.51 -0.04
CA GLN A 135 -7.22 15.11 0.68
C GLN A 135 -8.17 14.25 -0.17
N ASP A 136 -7.88 14.11 -1.47
CA ASP A 136 -8.77 13.48 -2.41
C ASP A 136 -8.42 12.01 -2.63
N LEU A 137 -9.43 11.15 -2.56
CA LEU A 137 -9.29 9.72 -2.82
C LEU A 137 -9.47 9.44 -4.32
N TYR A 138 -8.54 8.71 -4.90
CA TYR A 138 -8.59 8.28 -6.30
C TYR A 138 -8.63 6.75 -6.41
N HIS A 139 -9.30 6.27 -7.44
CA HIS A 139 -9.38 4.85 -7.79
C HIS A 139 -8.70 4.62 -9.13
N LEU A 140 -7.73 3.70 -9.17
CA LEU A 140 -7.25 3.10 -10.41
C LEU A 140 -8.23 1.99 -10.82
N LYS A 141 -8.86 2.14 -11.96
CA LYS A 141 -9.84 1.21 -12.51
C LYS A 141 -9.17 0.05 -13.24
N THR A 142 -9.90 -1.05 -13.44
CA THR A 142 -9.36 -2.23 -14.15
C THR A 142 -8.99 -1.95 -15.60
N ASP A 143 -9.63 -0.97 -16.23
CA ASP A 143 -9.34 -0.48 -17.59
C ASP A 143 -8.14 0.50 -17.66
N GLY A 144 -7.53 0.82 -16.51
CA GLY A 144 -6.36 1.70 -16.41
C GLY A 144 -6.68 3.18 -16.27
N GLN A 145 -7.95 3.58 -16.18
CA GLN A 145 -8.31 4.96 -15.86
C GLN A 145 -8.14 5.25 -14.37
N ILE A 146 -7.71 6.46 -14.04
CA ILE A 146 -7.75 6.97 -12.67
C ILE A 146 -8.96 7.90 -12.55
N ILE A 147 -9.84 7.64 -11.58
CA ILE A 147 -11.01 8.48 -11.32
C ILE A 147 -11.00 9.00 -9.88
N HIS A 148 -11.49 10.22 -9.70
CA HIS A 148 -11.75 10.78 -8.38
C HIS A 148 -12.94 10.04 -7.72
N SER A 149 -12.79 9.60 -6.47
CA SER A 149 -13.75 8.73 -5.78
C SER A 149 -15.13 9.38 -5.60
N MET A 150 -15.17 10.66 -5.22
CA MET A 150 -16.43 11.40 -5.03
C MET A 150 -17.11 11.87 -6.31
N THR A 151 -16.36 12.44 -7.26
CA THR A 151 -16.93 13.10 -8.46
C THR A 151 -17.01 12.18 -9.67
N GLY A 152 -16.28 11.05 -9.67
CA GLY A 152 -16.14 10.17 -10.83
C GLY A 152 -15.35 10.77 -11.99
N GLN A 153 -14.78 11.97 -11.82
CA GLN A 153 -14.01 12.63 -12.87
C GLN A 153 -12.70 11.90 -13.13
N VAL A 154 -12.36 11.73 -14.40
CA VAL A 154 -11.05 11.20 -14.80
C VAL A 154 -9.96 12.16 -14.36
N PHE A 155 -8.88 11.63 -13.81
CA PHE A 155 -7.72 12.40 -13.40
C PHE A 155 -7.06 13.04 -14.63
N ALA A 156 -7.31 14.34 -14.81
CA ALA A 156 -6.93 15.09 -16.00
C ALA A 156 -5.44 14.94 -16.40
N PRO A 157 -4.46 14.93 -15.47
CA PRO A 157 -3.05 14.81 -15.84
C PRO A 157 -2.69 13.53 -16.61
N LEU A 158 -3.47 12.46 -16.47
CA LEU A 158 -3.24 11.18 -17.13
C LEU A 158 -4.41 10.78 -18.04
N GLN A 159 -5.25 11.74 -18.43
CA GLN A 159 -6.37 11.48 -19.32
C GLN A 159 -5.88 10.95 -20.68
N GLY A 160 -6.44 9.81 -21.11
CA GLY A 160 -6.05 9.14 -22.35
C GLY A 160 -4.83 8.21 -22.22
N GLN A 161 -4.20 8.14 -21.05
CA GLN A 161 -3.16 7.16 -20.74
C GLN A 161 -3.77 5.92 -20.07
N ILE A 162 -3.14 4.75 -20.27
CA ILE A 162 -3.47 3.53 -19.53
C ILE A 162 -2.47 3.42 -18.38
N VAL A 163 -2.97 3.49 -17.16
CA VAL A 163 -2.16 3.34 -15.95
C VAL A 163 -2.23 1.90 -15.48
N GLU A 164 -1.08 1.26 -15.30
CA GLU A 164 -1.02 -0.13 -14.85
C GLU A 164 -1.05 -0.25 -13.33
N GLN A 165 -0.41 0.70 -12.64
CA GLN A 165 -0.25 0.70 -11.20
C GLN A 165 -0.35 2.12 -10.63
N MET A 166 -0.93 2.21 -9.44
CA MET A 166 -1.03 3.41 -8.63
C MET A 166 -0.70 2.99 -7.21
N THR A 167 0.32 3.63 -6.62
CA THR A 167 0.82 3.30 -5.29
C THR A 167 0.95 4.57 -4.47
N SER A 168 0.77 4.45 -3.15
CA SER A 168 1.17 5.48 -2.20
C SER A 168 2.57 5.13 -1.73
N VAL A 169 3.51 6.06 -1.87
CA VAL A 169 4.81 5.92 -1.21
C VAL A 169 4.70 6.70 0.10
N PRO A 170 4.89 6.06 1.27
CA PRO A 170 4.99 6.82 2.51
C PRO A 170 6.12 7.84 2.37
N THR A 171 5.86 9.11 2.68
CA THR A 171 6.94 10.11 2.72
C THR A 171 7.89 9.72 3.85
N TYR A 172 9.19 9.77 3.57
CA TYR A 172 10.24 9.49 4.56
C TYR A 172 10.41 10.69 5.48
N ASP A 173 9.32 11.16 6.08
CA ASP A 173 9.38 12.20 7.09
C ASP A 173 9.69 11.53 8.42
N SER A 174 11.00 11.51 8.66
CA SER A 174 11.68 11.50 9.95
C SER A 174 10.81 11.20 11.17
N PHE A 175 11.23 10.16 11.92
CA PHE A 175 10.96 10.08 13.35
C PHE A 175 11.11 11.48 13.96
N ALA A 176 9.99 12.13 14.27
CA ALA A 176 9.99 13.29 15.13
C ALA A 176 10.56 12.83 16.47
N LEU A 177 11.80 13.23 16.75
CA LEU A 177 12.44 13.09 18.06
C LEU A 177 11.77 14.02 19.08
#